data_AF-A0A259SBV1-F1
#
_entry.id   AF-A0A259SBV1-F1
#
_cell.length_a   1.000
_cell.length_b   1.000
_cell.length_c   1.000
_cell.angle_alpha   90.00
_cell.angle_beta   90.00
_cell.angle_gamma   90.00
#
_symmetry.space_group_name_H-M   'P 1'
#
loop_
_entity.id
_entity.type
_entity.pdbx_description
1 polymer ?
#
loop_
_entity_poly.entity_id
_entity_poly.type
_entity_poly.pdbx_seq_one_letter_code
_entity_poly.pdbx_strand_id
1 'polypeptide(L)'
;MPLLSAFDALDRTLDGTLLLPSDDGFDAARRPWNLAIDQLPAAVAAPAGLDDLRLILSAAREAGTPVAVQPSGHGASGDLAGAV
;
A
#
# COMPACT_ATOMS: atom_id res chain seq x y z
N MET A 1 -6.69 -1.04 -17.04
CA MET A 1 -6.96 0.10 -16.14
C MET A 1 -5.65 0.48 -15.47
N PRO A 2 -5.07 1.67 -15.69
CA PRO A 2 -3.72 1.94 -15.24
C PRO A 2 -3.75 2.55 -13.84
N LEU A 3 -3.94 1.72 -12.81
CA LEU A 3 -3.47 2.06 -11.45
C LEU A 3 -1.92 1.97 -11.37
N LEU A 4 -1.31 1.35 -12.38
CA LEU A 4 0.12 1.06 -12.50
C LEU A 4 0.98 2.34 -12.60
N SER A 5 0.57 3.41 -13.28
CA SER A 5 1.53 4.48 -13.63
C SER A 5 2.03 5.34 -12.46
N ALA A 6 1.21 5.59 -11.44
CA ALA A 6 1.59 6.48 -10.33
C ALA A 6 2.43 5.77 -9.26
N PHE A 7 2.11 4.50 -8.98
CA PHE A 7 2.81 3.69 -7.99
C PHE A 7 4.06 2.99 -8.55
N ASP A 8 4.08 2.60 -9.83
CA ASP A 8 5.28 2.00 -10.46
C ASP A 8 6.50 2.95 -10.43
N ALA A 9 6.26 4.26 -10.56
CA ALA A 9 7.31 5.27 -10.46
C ALA A 9 7.74 5.54 -9.01
N LEU A 10 6.83 5.31 -8.07
CA LEU A 10 7.02 5.59 -6.64
C LEU A 10 7.96 4.56 -5.98
N ASP A 11 7.87 3.29 -6.38
CA ASP A 11 8.76 2.23 -5.88
C ASP A 11 10.25 2.60 -6.02
N ARG A 12 10.61 3.35 -7.08
CA ARG A 12 11.99 3.77 -7.35
C ARG A 12 12.45 5.02 -6.59
N THR A 13 11.55 5.71 -5.91
CA THR A 13 11.83 6.99 -5.24
C THR A 13 11.67 6.96 -3.73
N LEU A 14 11.04 5.91 -3.18
CA LEU A 14 10.94 5.72 -1.74
C LEU A 14 12.26 5.20 -1.16
N ASP A 15 12.59 5.70 0.03
CA ASP A 15 13.64 5.09 0.86
C ASP A 15 13.13 3.81 1.55
N GLY A 16 11.81 3.73 1.77
CA GLY A 16 11.07 2.56 2.24
C GLY A 16 10.70 1.60 1.12
N THR A 17 9.60 0.86 1.32
CA THR A 17 9.17 -0.16 0.35
C THR A 17 7.75 0.08 -0.14
N LEU A 18 7.52 -0.21 -1.41
CA LEU A 18 6.20 -0.33 -2.01
C LEU A 18 6.08 -1.70 -2.65
N LEU A 19 5.08 -2.49 -2.26
CA LEU A 19 4.83 -3.81 -2.83
C LEU A 19 3.52 -3.80 -3.60
N LEU A 20 3.58 -4.24 -4.84
CA LEU A 20 2.43 -4.46 -5.73
C LEU A 20 2.01 -5.94 -5.70
N PRO A 21 0.79 -6.28 -6.17
CA PRO A 21 0.29 -7.66 -6.14
C PRO A 21 1.16 -8.68 -6.89
N SER A 22 2.01 -8.22 -7.81
CA SER A 22 2.97 -9.07 -8.55
C SER A 22 4.28 -9.33 -7.81
N ASP A 23 4.54 -8.61 -6.71
CA ASP A 23 5.86 -8.60 -6.09
C ASP A 23 6.01 -9.70 -5.04
N ASP A 24 7.20 -10.26 -4.98
CA ASP A 24 7.57 -11.22 -3.94
C ASP A 24 7.42 -10.57 -2.55
N GLY A 25 6.63 -11.22 -1.68
CA GLY A 25 6.37 -10.73 -0.33
C GLY A 25 5.11 -9.87 -0.16
N PHE A 26 4.41 -9.50 -1.24
CA PHE A 26 3.14 -8.78 -1.16
C PHE A 26 2.09 -9.50 -0.28
N ASP A 27 1.93 -10.81 -0.51
CA ASP A 27 1.03 -11.65 0.29
C ASP A 27 1.41 -11.68 1.76
N ALA A 28 2.70 -11.56 2.07
CA ALA A 28 3.14 -11.49 3.45
C ALA A 28 2.83 -10.12 4.06
N ALA A 29 3.07 -9.04 3.33
CA ALA A 29 2.94 -7.66 3.78
C ALA A 29 1.47 -7.23 3.97
N ARG A 30 0.54 -7.72 3.14
CA ARG A 30 -0.88 -7.37 3.25
C ARG A 30 -1.61 -8.06 4.42
N ARG A 31 -0.98 -9.03 5.09
CA ARG A 31 -1.63 -9.82 6.14
C ARG A 31 -1.87 -8.97 7.39
N PRO A 32 -3.12 -8.84 7.86
CA PRO A 32 -3.40 -8.19 9.12
C PRO A 32 -3.05 -9.11 10.30
N TRP A 33 -3.18 -8.60 11.52
CA TRP A 33 -3.07 -9.40 12.73
C TRP A 33 -4.17 -10.48 12.79
N ASN A 34 -5.40 -10.14 12.41
CA ASN A 34 -6.51 -11.10 12.35
C ASN A 34 -6.48 -11.89 11.03
N LEU A 35 -5.81 -13.04 11.04
CA LEU A 35 -5.64 -13.90 9.86
C LEU A 35 -6.95 -14.50 9.30
N ALA A 36 -8.09 -14.32 9.96
CA ALA A 36 -9.39 -14.69 9.40
C ALA A 36 -9.88 -13.71 8.32
N ILE A 37 -9.25 -12.53 8.19
CA ILE A 37 -9.60 -11.50 7.21
C ILE A 37 -8.54 -11.47 6.11
N ASP A 38 -9.00 -11.69 4.87
CA ASP A 38 -8.17 -11.55 3.68
C ASP A 38 -8.26 -10.12 3.14
N GLN A 39 -7.13 -9.40 3.16
CA GLN A 39 -7.05 -8.01 2.70
C GLN A 39 -6.43 -7.97 1.30
N LEU A 40 -7.12 -7.36 0.33
CA LEU A 40 -6.64 -7.27 -1.06
C LEU A 40 -6.46 -5.82 -1.51
N PRO A 41 -5.50 -5.07 -0.93
CA PRO A 41 -5.18 -3.72 -1.38
C PRO A 41 -4.55 -3.72 -2.78
N ALA A 42 -4.50 -2.56 -3.42
CA ALA A 42 -3.81 -2.36 -4.69
C ALA A 42 -2.29 -2.27 -4.53
N ALA A 43 -1.80 -1.87 -3.34
CA ALA A 43 -0.40 -1.85 -2.99
C ALA A 43 -0.25 -1.91 -1.45
N VAL A 44 0.95 -2.24 -0.96
CA VAL A 44 1.31 -2.09 0.46
C VAL A 44 2.56 -1.23 0.54
N ALA A 45 2.46 -0.08 1.20
CA ALA A 45 3.58 0.82 1.40
C ALA A 45 4.06 0.78 2.86
N ALA A 46 5.37 0.61 3.05
CA ALA A 46 6.04 0.77 4.35
C ALA A 46 7.03 1.94 4.24
N PRO A 47 6.61 3.17 4.62
CA PRO A 47 7.48 4.35 4.54
C PRO A 47 8.61 4.26 5.56
N ALA A 48 9.83 4.63 5.16
CA ALA A 48 10.98 4.77 6.04
C ALA A 48 10.98 6.10 6.82
N GLY A 49 10.18 7.08 6.37
CA GLY A 49 10.12 8.40 6.99
C GLY A 49 9.02 9.30 6.45
N LEU A 50 9.11 10.59 6.83
CA LEU A 50 8.10 11.59 6.48
C LEU A 50 8.07 11.94 4.99
N ASP A 51 9.23 11.88 4.33
CA ASP A 51 9.32 12.20 2.90
C ASP A 51 8.65 11.10 2.05
N ASP A 52 8.87 9.83 2.38
CA ASP A 52 8.11 8.71 1.81
C ASP A 52 6.60 8.88 1.99
N LEU A 53 6.16 9.22 3.20
CA LEU A 53 4.74 9.47 3.50
C LEU A 53 4.15 10.56 2.60
N ARG A 54 4.88 11.65 2.38
CA ARG A 54 4.44 12.74 1.48
C ARG A 54 4.31 12.26 0.04
N LEU A 55 5.28 11.49 -0.44
CA LEU A 55 5.29 10.94 -1.80
C LEU A 55 4.12 9.97 -2.00
N ILE A 56 3.90 9.03 -1.07
CA ILE A 56 2.78 8.08 -1.09
C ILE A 56 1.44 8.80 -1.11
N LEU A 57 1.23 9.78 -0.22
CA LEU A 57 -0.03 10.53 -0.16
C LEU A 57 -0.27 11.37 -1.42
N SER A 58 0.79 11.93 -2.02
CA SER A 58 0.68 12.65 -3.29
C SER A 58 0.27 11.72 -4.42
N ALA A 59 0.94 10.58 -4.56
CA ALA A 59 0.64 9.57 -5.58
C ALA A 59 -0.79 9.04 -5.42
N ALA A 60 -1.22 8.72 -4.19
CA ALA A 60 -2.58 8.27 -3.90
C ALA A 60 -3.61 9.33 -4.30
N ARG A 61 -3.35 10.61 -3.99
CA ARG A 61 -4.22 11.72 -4.38
C ARG A 61 -4.32 11.90 -5.89
N GLU A 62 -3.20 11.82 -6.61
CA GLU A 62 -3.15 11.94 -8.06
C GLU A 62 -3.87 10.78 -8.76
N ALA A 63 -3.76 9.57 -8.20
CA ALA A 63 -4.41 8.36 -8.71
C ALA A 63 -5.90 8.23 -8.29
N GLY A 64 -6.35 9.01 -7.32
CA GLY A 64 -7.68 8.84 -6.70
C GLY A 64 -7.80 7.56 -5.87
N THR A 65 -6.67 7.05 -5.37
CA THR A 65 -6.55 5.83 -4.58
C THR A 65 -6.85 6.10 -3.10
N PRO A 66 -7.78 5.34 -2.47
CA PRO A 66 -7.98 5.40 -1.02
C PRO A 66 -6.71 5.01 -0.26
N VAL A 67 -6.53 5.58 0.93
CA VAL A 67 -5.39 5.28 1.81
C VAL A 67 -5.90 4.62 3.09
N ALA A 68 -5.33 3.47 3.45
CA ALA A 68 -5.65 2.77 4.68
C ALA A 68 -4.40 2.61 5.57
N VAL A 69 -4.45 3.14 6.79
CA VAL A 69 -3.28 3.14 7.68
C VAL A 69 -3.37 1.96 8.65
N GLN A 70 -2.34 1.10 8.66
CA GLN A 70 -2.23 -0.04 9.58
C GLN A 70 -0.94 0.02 10.42
N PRO A 71 -0.92 0.76 11.54
CA PRO A 71 0.31 0.92 12.35
C PRO A 71 0.71 -0.35 13.11
N SER A 72 -0.25 -1.23 13.40
CA SER A 72 -0.05 -2.47 14.17
C SER A 72 -0.71 -3.70 13.53
N GLY A 73 -1.41 -3.53 12.41
CA GLY A 73 -2.18 -4.60 11.77
C GLY A 73 -3.47 -5.03 12.49
N HIS A 74 -3.83 -4.40 13.63
CA HIS A 74 -5.07 -4.73 14.36
C HIS A 74 -6.34 -4.20 13.68
N GLY A 75 -6.22 -3.23 12.77
CA GLY A 75 -7.34 -2.64 12.01
C GLY A 75 -7.76 -3.47 10.79
N ALA A 76 -7.84 -4.80 10.93
CA ALA A 76 -8.15 -5.70 9.83
C ALA A 76 -9.52 -5.38 9.20
N SER A 77 -9.56 -5.18 7.88
CA SER A 77 -10.78 -4.90 7.12
C SER A 77 -10.77 -5.61 5.78
N GLY A 78 -11.88 -6.24 5.40
CA GLY A 78 -12.05 -6.79 4.05
C GLY A 78 -12.29 -5.72 2.97
N ASP A 79 -12.61 -4.49 3.38
CA ASP A 79 -12.88 -3.36 2.49
C ASP A 79 -11.61 -2.53 2.28
N LEU A 80 -10.63 -3.12 1.58
CA LEU A 80 -9.38 -2.48 1.21
C LEU A 80 -9.11 -2.54 -0.30
N ALA A 81 -10.08 -3.02 -1.07
CA ALA A 81 -9.93 -3.14 -2.51
C ALA A 81 -9.59 -1.80 -3.15
N GLY A 82 -8.50 -1.76 -3.92
CA GLY A 82 -8.06 -0.53 -4.60
C GLY A 82 -7.31 0.47 -3.72
N ALA A 83 -7.16 0.22 -2.42
CA ALA A 83 -6.43 1.09 -1.50
C ALA A 83 -4.91 0.84 -1.53
N VAL A 84 -4.14 1.81 -1.03
CA VAL A 84 -2.74 1.64 -0.62
C VAL A 84 -2.60 1.73 0.90
#